data_AF-A0A4V2YZS2-F1
#
_entry.id   AF-A0A4V2YZS2-F1
#
_cell.length_a   1.000
_cell.length_b   1.000
_cell.length_c   1.000
_cell.angle_alpha   90.00
_cell.angle_beta   90.00
_cell.angle_gamma   90.00
#
_symmetry.space_group_name_H-M   'P 1'
#
loop_
_entity.id
_entity.type
_entity.pdbx_description
1 polymer ?
#
loop_
_entity_poly.entity_id
_entity_poly.type
_entity_poly.pdbx_seq_one_letter_code
_entity_poly.pdbx_strand_id
1 'polypeptide(L)'
;MNVVERTKSPTPKFFRMLRSIGLALLALSGSVIAAPVVLPTVVVSVAGYLAVAGGVLSAVSQMTVDDDAKAEEDLLNRMRKYNENLPRDGIK
;
A
#
# COMPACT_ATOMS: atom_id res chain seq x y z
N MET A 1 -12.63 11.62 6.57
CA MET A 1 -11.82 10.38 6.68
C MET A 1 -10.68 10.64 7.65
N ASN A 2 -10.55 9.85 8.70
CA ASN A 2 -9.36 9.88 9.57
C ASN A 2 -8.18 9.15 8.87
N VAL A 3 -6.94 9.36 9.31
CA VAL A 3 -5.74 8.75 8.74
C VAL A 3 -5.83 7.21 8.77
N VAL A 4 -6.42 6.67 9.83
CA VAL A 4 -6.68 5.22 10.00
C VAL A 4 -7.70 4.67 8.99
N GLU A 5 -8.66 5.49 8.55
CA GLU A 5 -9.63 5.09 7.51
C GLU A 5 -8.99 5.16 6.11
N ARG A 6 -8.05 6.08 5.91
CA ARG A 6 -7.29 6.20 4.66
C ARG A 6 -6.37 5.01 4.39
N THR A 7 -5.76 4.45 5.44
CA THR A 7 -4.89 3.26 5.27
C THR A 7 -5.66 1.97 4.97
N LYS A 8 -6.95 1.90 5.35
CA LYS A 8 -7.82 0.76 5.07
C LYS A 8 -8.58 0.86 3.75
N SER A 9 -8.58 2.04 3.12
CA SER A 9 -9.30 2.24 1.86
C SER A 9 -8.47 1.75 0.67
N PRO A 10 -9.14 1.43 -0.46
CA PRO A 10 -8.46 0.95 -1.64
C PRO A 10 -7.46 2.00 -2.14
N THR A 11 -6.21 1.57 -2.33
CA THR A 11 -5.13 2.36 -2.92
C THR A 11 -5.14 2.24 -4.44
N PRO A 12 -4.86 3.32 -5.20
CA PRO A 12 -4.86 3.28 -6.66
C PRO A 12 -3.75 2.35 -7.19
N LYS A 13 -3.96 1.75 -8.37
CA LYS A 13 -3.01 0.79 -8.98
C LYS A 13 -1.60 1.38 -9.12
N PHE A 14 -1.48 2.65 -9.50
CA PHE A 14 -0.20 3.36 -9.62
C PHE A 14 0.56 3.40 -8.28
N PHE A 15 -0.09 3.84 -7.20
CA PHE A 15 0.55 3.96 -5.88
C PHE A 15 0.82 2.59 -5.25
N ARG A 16 0.02 1.57 -5.54
CA ARG A 16 0.36 0.19 -5.16
C ARG A 16 1.67 -0.28 -5.79
N MET A 17 1.88 0.00 -7.08
CA MET A 17 3.14 -0.32 -7.74
C MET A 17 4.30 0.49 -7.15
N LEU A 18 4.08 1.77 -6.91
CA LEU A 18 5.08 2.68 -6.34
C LEU A 18 5.51 2.27 -4.94
N ARG A 19 4.57 1.81 -4.09
CA ARG A 19 4.85 1.20 -2.79
C ARG A 19 5.75 -0.02 -2.92
N SER A 20 5.44 -0.94 -3.83
CA SER A 20 6.23 -2.16 -4.03
C SER A 20 7.68 -1.84 -4.42
N ILE A 21 7.87 -0.84 -5.29
CA ILE A 21 9.20 -0.37 -5.68
C ILE A 21 9.91 0.26 -4.47
N GLY A 22 9.23 1.13 -3.71
CA GLY A 22 9.78 1.75 -2.51
C GLY A 22 10.22 0.72 -1.46
N LEU A 23 9.42 -0.33 -1.25
CA LEU A 23 9.75 -1.43 -0.34
C LEU A 23 10.92 -2.27 -0.84
N ALA A 24 11.01 -2.53 -2.14
CA ALA A 24 12.15 -3.26 -2.71
C ALA A 24 13.46 -2.48 -2.54
N LEU A 25 13.44 -1.16 -2.82
CA LEU A 25 14.59 -0.29 -2.58
C LEU A 25 14.97 -0.24 -1.10
N LEU A 26 13.98 -0.14 -0.21
CA LEU A 26 14.20 -0.15 1.24
C LEU A 26 14.84 -1.46 1.70
N ALA A 27 14.35 -2.60 1.19
CA ALA A 27 14.90 -3.91 1.50
C ALA A 27 16.36 -4.03 1.05
N LEU A 28 16.67 -3.70 -0.20
CA LEU A 28 18.04 -3.73 -0.73
C LEU A 28 18.97 -2.81 0.07
N SER A 29 18.52 -1.59 0.36
CA SER A 29 19.31 -0.62 1.13
C SER A 29 19.55 -1.09 2.56
N GLY A 30 18.50 -1.62 3.21
CA GLY A 30 18.58 -2.19 4.55
C GLY A 30 19.52 -3.39 4.60
N SER A 31 19.49 -4.26 3.58
CA SER A 31 20.42 -5.41 3.48
C SER A 31 21.87 -4.96 3.36
N VAL A 32 22.15 -3.92 2.56
CA VAL A 32 23.52 -3.38 2.40
C VAL A 32 24.02 -2.78 3.71
N ILE A 33 23.17 -2.01 4.41
CA ILE A 33 23.55 -1.36 5.67
C ILE A 33 23.70 -2.37 6.82
N ALA A 34 22.86 -3.41 6.86
CA ALA A 34 22.90 -4.45 7.90
C ALA A 34 24.02 -5.48 7.69
N ALA A 35 24.70 -5.48 6.54
CA ALA A 35 25.74 -6.42 6.23
C ALA A 35 26.97 -6.19 7.14
N PRO A 36 27.49 -7.23 7.84
CA PRO A 36 28.63 -7.10 8.75
C PRO A 36 29.97 -7.12 8.00
N VAL A 37 30.07 -6.37 6.91
CA VAL A 37 31.24 -6.29 6.02
C VAL A 37 31.62 -4.82 5.84
N VAL A 38 32.92 -4.54 5.84
CA VAL A 38 33.45 -3.19 5.60
C VAL A 38 33.24 -2.84 4.13
N LEU A 39 32.18 -2.07 3.87
CA LEU A 39 31.89 -1.53 2.54
C LEU A 39 32.48 -0.11 2.40
N PRO A 40 32.94 0.28 1.20
CA PRO A 40 33.36 1.66 0.94
C PRO A 40 32.24 2.66 1.28
N THR A 41 32.62 3.81 1.84
CA THR A 41 31.69 4.84 2.31
C THR A 41 30.69 5.28 1.25
N VAL A 42 31.13 5.37 0.00
CA VAL A 42 30.28 5.73 -1.15
C VAL A 42 29.09 4.78 -1.30
N VAL A 43 29.31 3.48 -1.12
CA VAL A 43 28.25 2.46 -1.25
C VAL A 43 27.22 2.61 -0.15
N VAL A 44 27.69 2.80 1.10
CA VAL A 44 26.81 2.98 2.26
C VAL A 44 26.02 4.28 2.15
N SER A 45 26.63 5.37 1.67
CA SER A 45 25.93 6.64 1.44
C SER A 45 24.83 6.51 0.38
N VAL A 46 25.10 5.84 -0.74
CA VAL A 46 24.08 5.57 -1.77
C VAL A 46 22.94 4.73 -1.19
N ALA A 47 23.25 3.67 -0.44
CA ALA A 47 22.24 2.86 0.24
C ALA A 47 21.41 3.70 1.23
N GLY A 48 22.03 4.62 1.96
CA GLY A 48 21.33 5.54 2.85
C GLY A 48 20.29 6.40 2.11
N TYR A 49 20.67 7.00 0.98
CA TYR A 49 19.72 7.78 0.17
C TYR A 49 18.59 6.94 -0.42
N LEU A 50 18.90 5.74 -0.90
CA LEU A 50 17.90 4.79 -1.40
C LEU A 50 16.93 4.35 -0.30
N ALA A 51 17.41 4.15 0.93
CA ALA A 51 16.56 3.83 2.07
C ALA A 51 15.59 4.97 2.39
N VAL A 52 16.07 6.23 2.42
CA VAL A 52 15.22 7.40 2.66
C VAL A 52 14.17 7.53 1.56
N ALA A 53 14.59 7.46 0.29
CA ALA A 53 13.68 7.55 -0.85
C ALA A 53 12.62 6.44 -0.81
N GLY A 54 13.03 5.18 -0.61
CA GLY A 54 12.14 4.03 -0.53
C GLY A 54 11.15 4.13 0.63
N GLY A 55 11.58 4.64 1.78
CA GLY A 55 10.75 4.87 2.96
C GLY A 55 9.67 5.92 2.71
N VAL A 56 10.04 7.09 2.18
CA VAL A 56 9.09 8.17 1.86
C VAL A 56 8.09 7.72 0.80
N LEU A 57 8.56 7.12 -0.29
CA LEU A 57 7.70 6.58 -1.35
C LEU A 57 6.69 5.56 -0.81
N SER A 58 7.13 4.64 0.05
CA SER A 58 6.28 3.61 0.63
C SER A 58 5.25 4.17 1.61
N ALA A 59 5.61 5.20 2.38
CA ALA A 59 4.70 5.86 3.32
C ALA A 59 3.65 6.69 2.60
N VAL A 60 4.06 7.52 1.63
CA VAL A 60 3.13 8.37 0.87
C VAL A 60 2.15 7.52 0.07
N SER A 61 2.63 6.45 -0.56
CA SER A 61 1.77 5.53 -1.34
C SER A 61 0.70 4.81 -0.50
N GLN A 62 0.84 4.78 0.82
CA GLN A 62 -0.16 4.23 1.74
C GLN A 62 -1.24 5.22 2.15
N MET A 63 -0.97 6.51 2.01
CA MET A 63 -1.89 7.57 2.39
C MET A 63 -2.83 7.97 1.23
N THR A 64 -2.51 7.53 0.00
CA THR A 64 -3.33 7.78 -1.18
C THR A 64 -4.53 6.84 -1.23
N VAL A 65 -5.71 7.41 -1.40
CA VAL A 65 -6.98 6.68 -1.52
C VAL A 65 -7.48 6.81 -2.95
N ASP A 66 -8.01 5.71 -3.48
CA ASP A 66 -8.76 5.66 -4.72
C ASP A 66 -10.24 5.86 -4.38
N ASP A 67 -10.73 7.09 -4.55
CA ASP A 67 -12.10 7.46 -4.17
C ASP A 67 -13.16 6.73 -5.02
N ASP A 68 -12.86 6.46 -6.30
CA ASP A 68 -13.73 5.72 -7.21
C ASP A 68 -13.85 4.25 -6.80
N ALA A 69 -12.71 3.60 -6.53
CA ALA A 69 -12.69 2.22 -6.04
C ALA A 69 -13.39 2.07 -4.68
N LYS A 70 -13.29 3.09 -3.81
CA LYS A 70 -13.98 3.09 -2.52
C LYS A 70 -15.50 3.21 -2.68
N ALA A 71 -15.96 4.06 -3.60
CA ALA A 71 -17.38 4.20 -3.89
C ALA A 71 -17.98 2.89 -4.41
N GLU A 72 -17.25 2.17 -5.27
CA GLU A 72 -17.65 0.85 -5.77
C GLU A 72 -17.74 -0.21 -4.66
N GLU A 73 -16.74 -0.27 -3.77
CA GLU A 73 -16.75 -1.18 -2.61
C GLU A 73 -17.95 -0.92 -1.68
N ASP A 74 -18.26 0.34 -1.41
CA ASP A 74 -19.42 0.73 -0.59
C ASP A 74 -20.74 0.32 -1.25
N LEU A 75 -20.86 0.47 -2.57
CA LEU A 75 -22.03 0.02 -3.32
C LEU A 75 -22.18 -1.51 -3.27
N LEU A 76 -21.10 -2.26 -3.48
CA LEU A 76 -21.13 -3.72 -3.42
C LEU A 76 -21.49 -4.23 -2.01
N ASN A 77 -20.97 -3.60 -0.96
CA ASN A 77 -21.33 -3.93 0.42
C ASN A 77 -22.81 -3.64 0.72
N ARG A 78 -23.36 -2.53 0.20
CA ARG A 78 -24.80 -2.23 0.31
C ARG A 78 -25.64 -3.23 -0.45
N MET A 79 -25.24 -3.62 -1.67
CA MET A 79 -25.93 -4.61 -2.49
C MET A 79 -25.89 -6.00 -1.85
N ARG A 80 -24.75 -6.42 -1.29
CA ARG A 80 -24.63 -7.67 -0.53
C ARG A 80 -25.58 -7.67 0.66
N LYS A 81 -25.61 -6.59 1.44
CA LYS A 81 -26.51 -6.45 2.58
C LYS A 81 -27.98 -6.47 2.14
N TYR A 82 -28.32 -5.80 1.03
CA TYR A 82 -29.67 -5.83 0.49
C TYR A 82 -30.07 -7.25 0.07
N ASN A 83 -29.18 -7.97 -0.63
CA ASN A 83 -29.40 -9.35 -1.06
C ASN A 83 -29.52 -10.34 0.11
N GLU A 84 -28.77 -10.15 1.20
CA GLU A 84 -28.88 -10.99 2.39
C GLU A 84 -30.22 -10.81 3.12
N ASN A 85 -30.82 -9.61 3.01
CA ASN A 85 -32.14 -9.31 3.55
C ASN A 85 -33.27 -9.61 2.57
N LEU A 86 -32.97 -10.04 1.34
CA LEU A 86 -34.00 -10.47 0.42
C LEU A 86 -34.61 -11.77 0.96
N PRO A 87 -35.96 -11.89 1.02
CA PRO A 87 -36.57 -13.19 1.22
C PRO A 87 -36.01 -14.10 0.14
N ARG A 88 -35.43 -15.23 0.56
CA ARG A 88 -34.99 -16.29 -0.37
C ARG A 88 -36.26 -16.83 -1.00
N ASP A 89 -36.70 -16.16 -2.06
CA ASP A 89 -37.86 -16.57 -2.84
C ASP A 89 -37.50 -17.92 -3.43
N GLY A 90 -38.00 -18.96 -2.76
CA GLY A 90 -37.73 -20.33 -3.08
C GLY A 90 -38.33 -20.60 -4.43
N ILE A 91 -37.49 -20.66 -5.45
CA ILE A 91 -37.82 -21.27 -6.73
C ILE A 91 -38.28 -22.70 -6.40
N LYS A 92 -39.60 -22.91 -6.46
CA LYS A 92 -40.24 -24.23 -6.45
C LYS A 92 -40.15 -24.86 -7.83
#